data_AF-A0A2I0T2M3-F1
#
_entry.id   AF-A0A2I0T2M3-F1
#
_cell.length_a   1.000
_cell.length_b   1.000
_cell.length_c   1.000
_cell.angle_alpha   90.00
_cell.angle_beta   90.00
_cell.angle_gamma   90.00
#
_symmetry.space_group_name_H-M   'P 1'
#
loop_
_entity.id
_entity.type
_entity.pdbx_description
1 polymer ?
#
loop_
_entity_poly.entity_id
_entity_poly.type
_entity_poly.pdbx_seq_one_letter_code
_entity_poly.pdbx_strand_id
1 'polypeptide(L)'
;MRLARHSLGLQTLGLTVRRCTREFGLLLLFLCVAVTLFSPLVYLAENESGKVLEFTSIPASYWWAIISMTTVGYGDMVPRSVPGQMVALSSILSGILIMSFPATSIFHTFSHSYSELRKEHERLQSRLNRVKNANHSGESDTFNETDSLILEDQASPIKYIYTGN
;
A
#
# COMPACT_ATOMS: atom_id res chain seq x y z
N MET A 1 -25.12 0.84 9.12
CA MET A 1 -23.86 0.07 8.93
C MET A 1 -24.14 -1.38 8.53
N ARG A 2 -24.53 -1.64 7.28
CA ARG A 2 -24.76 -3.02 6.75
C ARG A 2 -23.84 -3.39 5.58
N LEU A 3 -23.12 -2.43 4.98
CA LEU A 3 -22.23 -2.67 3.83
C LEU A 3 -20.81 -3.13 4.23
N ALA A 4 -20.31 -2.75 5.41
CA ALA A 4 -18.94 -3.06 5.82
C ALA A 4 -18.69 -4.53 6.18
N ARG A 5 -19.75 -5.29 6.49
CA ARG A 5 -19.63 -6.69 6.93
C ARG A 5 -19.46 -7.67 5.76
N HIS A 6 -19.76 -7.26 4.52
CA HIS A 6 -19.71 -8.11 3.33
C HIS A 6 -18.51 -7.80 2.41
N SER A 7 -17.78 -6.71 2.65
CA SER A 7 -16.59 -6.37 1.85
C SER A 7 -15.33 -6.68 2.64
N LEU A 8 -14.73 -7.84 2.35
CA LEU A 8 -13.35 -8.16 2.73
C LEU A 8 -12.40 -7.03 2.29
N GLY A 9 -12.64 -6.39 1.14
CA GLY A 9 -11.84 -5.27 0.65
C GLY A 9 -11.87 -4.03 1.56
N LEU A 10 -13.02 -3.69 2.16
CA LEU A 10 -13.11 -2.52 3.04
C LEU A 10 -12.42 -2.75 4.40
N GLN A 11 -12.44 -3.99 4.91
CA GLN A 11 -11.67 -4.35 6.11
C GLN A 11 -10.16 -4.30 5.84
N THR A 12 -9.72 -4.78 4.68
CA THR A 12 -8.32 -4.70 4.26
C THR A 12 -7.87 -3.25 4.10
N LEU A 13 -8.70 -2.38 3.51
CA LEU A 13 -8.43 -0.95 3.41
C LEU A 13 -8.35 -0.27 4.78
N GLY A 14 -9.29 -0.57 5.69
CA GLY A 14 -9.27 -0.03 7.06
C GLY A 14 -8.03 -0.46 7.86
N LEU A 15 -7.63 -1.73 7.76
CA LEU A 15 -6.41 -2.24 8.38
C LEU A 15 -5.15 -1.61 7.78
N THR A 16 -5.14 -1.38 6.46
CA THR A 16 -4.02 -0.72 5.75
C THR A 16 -3.91 0.76 6.13
N VAL A 17 -5.04 1.48 6.21
CA VAL A 17 -5.09 2.88 6.67
C VAL A 17 -4.55 3.00 8.10
N ARG A 18 -4.94 2.09 8.99
CA ARG A 18 -4.44 2.10 10.38
C ARG A 18 -2.94 1.84 10.44
N ARG A 19 -2.40 1.02 9.55
CA ARG A 19 -0.95 0.78 9.42
C ARG A 19 -0.21 2.02 8.89
N CYS A 20 -0.77 2.70 7.91
CA CYS A 20 -0.20 3.95 7.37
C CYS A 20 -0.44 5.17 8.29
N THR A 21 -1.33 5.10 9.28
CA THR A 21 -1.67 6.26 10.14
C THR A 21 -0.45 6.81 10.88
N ARG A 22 0.52 5.96 11.26
CA ARG A 22 1.78 6.41 11.86
C ARG A 22 2.64 7.21 10.86
N GLU A 23 2.67 6.78 9.60
CA GLU A 23 3.42 7.44 8.53
C GLU A 23 2.74 8.77 8.13
N PHE A 24 1.42 8.79 8.01
CA PHE A 24 0.64 10.02 7.81
C PHE A 24 0.78 10.99 8.99
N GLY A 25 0.83 10.48 10.22
CA GLY A 25 1.06 11.30 11.41
C GLY A 25 2.43 11.97 11.41
N LEU A 26 3.48 11.26 10.96
CA LEU A 26 4.81 11.83 10.80
C LEU A 26 4.85 12.88 9.67
N LEU A 27 4.19 12.65 8.54
CA LEU A 27 4.04 13.64 7.47
C LEU A 27 3.39 14.92 8.01
N LEU A 28 2.25 14.77 8.71
CA LEU A 28 1.53 15.90 9.29
C LEU A 28 2.40 16.66 10.29
N LEU A 29 3.15 15.96 11.14
CA LEU A 29 4.08 16.56 12.09
C LEU A 29 5.15 17.40 11.39
N PHE A 30 5.83 16.84 10.38
CA PHE A 30 6.85 17.56 9.62
C PHE A 30 6.28 18.76 8.87
N LEU A 31 5.08 18.62 8.29
CA LEU A 31 4.37 19.72 7.65
C LEU A 31 4.05 20.83 8.66
N CYS A 32 3.51 20.51 9.83
CA CYS A 32 3.20 21.48 10.88
C CYS A 32 4.45 22.24 11.36
N VAL A 33 5.56 21.53 11.57
CA VAL A 33 6.85 22.16 11.95
C VAL A 33 7.32 23.11 10.86
N ALA A 34 7.33 22.67 9.61
CA ALA A 34 7.80 23.48 8.51
C ALA A 34 6.91 24.72 8.27
N VAL A 35 5.60 24.55 8.34
CA VAL A 35 4.62 25.65 8.28
C VAL A 35 4.87 26.67 9.41
N THR A 36 5.13 26.20 10.63
CA THR A 36 5.45 27.06 11.79
C THR A 36 6.77 27.80 11.65
N LEU A 37 7.72 27.26 10.89
CA LEU A 37 8.99 27.92 10.58
C LEU A 37 8.83 28.95 9.45
N PHE A 38 8.21 28.59 8.32
CA PHE A 38 8.12 29.46 7.15
C PHE A 38 7.08 30.59 7.29
N SER A 39 6.02 30.38 8.06
CA SER A 39 4.96 31.36 8.32
C SER A 39 5.47 32.69 8.93
N PRO A 40 6.23 32.71 10.05
CA PRO A 40 6.79 33.95 10.58
C PRO A 40 7.90 34.54 9.69
N LEU A 41 8.63 33.70 8.94
CA LEU A 41 9.66 34.18 8.00
C LEU A 41 9.06 35.03 6.87
N VAL A 42 7.96 34.55 6.25
CA VAL A 42 7.29 35.33 5.19
C VAL A 42 6.62 36.58 5.76
N TYR A 43 6.03 36.48 6.96
CA TYR A 43 5.42 37.61 7.64
C TYR A 43 6.43 38.73 7.87
N LEU A 44 7.62 38.41 8.40
CA LEU A 44 8.66 39.39 8.65
C LEU A 44 9.16 40.02 7.34
N ALA A 45 9.41 39.19 6.31
CA ALA A 45 9.90 39.65 5.01
C ALA A 45 8.93 40.64 4.32
N GLU A 46 7.62 40.38 4.41
CA GLU A 46 6.59 41.27 3.87
C GLU A 46 6.38 42.52 4.76
N ASN A 47 6.44 42.37 6.09
CA ASN A 47 6.27 43.47 7.04
C ASN A 47 7.39 44.51 6.94
N GLU A 48 8.65 44.09 6.80
CA GLU A 48 9.78 45.02 6.59
C GLU A 48 9.69 45.77 5.25
N SER A 49 9.05 45.17 4.26
CA SER A 49 8.88 45.78 2.95
C SER A 49 7.75 46.80 2.89
N GLY A 50 6.87 46.85 3.91
CA GLY A 50 5.74 47.79 4.01
C GLY A 50 4.72 47.69 2.87
N LYS A 51 4.75 46.59 2.08
CA LYS A 51 4.10 46.51 0.77
C LYS A 51 2.72 45.86 0.78
N VAL A 52 2.28 45.19 1.84
CA VAL A 52 1.05 44.37 1.78
C VAL A 52 0.25 44.35 3.08
N LEU A 53 -1.04 44.68 2.98
CA LEU A 53 -2.03 44.56 4.07
C LEU A 53 -2.53 43.13 4.30
N GLU A 54 -2.34 42.21 3.35
CA GLU A 54 -2.90 40.84 3.42
C GLU A 54 -2.28 40.00 4.54
N PHE A 55 -0.99 40.19 4.83
CA PHE A 55 -0.29 39.57 5.96
C PHE A 55 -0.51 40.35 7.26
N THR A 56 -1.77 40.54 7.66
CA THR A 56 -2.14 41.30 8.87
C THR A 56 -1.70 40.64 10.18
N SER A 57 -1.59 39.31 10.22
CA SER A 57 -1.33 38.57 11.46
C SER A 57 -0.63 37.23 11.20
N ILE A 58 0.08 36.73 12.22
CA ILE A 58 0.76 35.43 12.16
C ILE A 58 -0.21 34.28 11.79
N PRO A 59 -1.44 34.19 12.36
CA PRO A 59 -2.50 33.26 11.92
C PRO A 59 -2.82 33.28 10.42
N ALA A 60 -2.84 34.45 9.79
CA ALA A 60 -3.12 34.56 8.35
C ALA A 60 -1.94 34.03 7.52
N SER A 61 -0.72 34.21 8.00
CA SER A 61 0.50 33.69 7.36
C SER A 61 0.57 32.16 7.39
N TYR A 62 -0.02 31.53 8.42
CA TYR A 62 -0.16 30.07 8.49
C TYR A 62 -1.05 29.53 7.37
N TRP A 63 -2.16 30.19 7.07
CA TRP A 63 -3.05 29.79 5.98
C TRP A 63 -2.29 29.76 4.65
N TRP A 64 -1.58 30.85 4.32
CA TRP A 64 -0.75 30.92 3.12
C TRP A 64 0.35 29.83 3.10
N ALA A 65 1.04 29.62 4.21
CA ALA A 65 2.09 28.62 4.31
C ALA A 65 1.55 27.20 4.09
N ILE A 66 0.39 26.86 4.66
CA ILE A 66 -0.25 25.54 4.49
C ILE A 66 -0.61 25.32 3.03
N ILE A 67 -1.32 26.24 2.38
CA ILE A 67 -1.78 26.08 0.99
C ILE A 67 -0.62 26.08 0.00
N SER A 68 0.47 26.79 0.31
CA SER A 68 1.67 26.84 -0.54
C SER A 68 2.51 25.57 -0.40
N MET A 69 2.76 25.11 0.82
CA MET A 69 3.52 23.88 1.07
C MET A 69 2.78 22.61 0.62
N THR A 70 1.45 22.64 0.63
CA THR A 70 0.61 21.58 0.05
C THR A 70 0.38 21.73 -1.44
N THR A 71 0.99 22.73 -2.09
CA THR A 71 0.91 23.02 -3.53
C THR A 71 -0.51 23.32 -4.06
N VAL A 72 -1.45 23.67 -3.18
CA VAL A 72 -2.82 24.07 -3.54
C VAL A 72 -2.81 25.46 -4.19
N GLY A 73 -2.17 26.43 -3.52
CA GLY A 73 -1.91 27.77 -4.08
C GLY A 73 -3.16 28.51 -4.58
N TYR A 74 -4.14 28.77 -3.71
CA TYR A 74 -5.36 29.51 -4.08
C TYR A 74 -5.09 30.89 -4.68
N GLY A 75 -3.96 31.52 -4.31
CA GLY A 75 -3.57 32.84 -4.82
C GLY A 75 -4.34 34.00 -4.18
N ASP A 76 -5.05 33.74 -3.09
CA ASP A 76 -5.76 34.72 -2.25
C ASP A 76 -4.81 35.62 -1.45
N MET A 77 -3.64 35.08 -1.08
CA MET A 77 -2.55 35.81 -0.45
C MET A 77 -1.24 35.39 -1.12
N VAL A 78 -0.39 36.35 -1.51
CA VAL A 78 0.91 36.04 -2.14
C VAL A 78 1.95 37.09 -1.75
N PRO A 79 3.15 36.71 -1.29
CA PRO A 79 4.20 37.68 -1.00
C PRO A 79 4.63 38.42 -2.27
N ARG A 80 4.68 39.76 -2.18
CA ARG A 80 5.04 40.64 -3.31
C ARG A 80 6.41 41.27 -3.13
N SER A 81 7.00 41.19 -1.94
CA SER A 81 8.36 41.65 -1.72
C SER A 81 9.40 40.70 -2.30
N VAL A 82 10.54 41.23 -2.69
CA VAL A 82 11.70 40.44 -3.14
C VAL A 82 12.15 39.43 -2.07
N PRO A 83 12.35 39.81 -0.79
CA PRO A 83 12.70 38.83 0.25
C PRO A 83 11.57 37.82 0.51
N GLY A 84 10.30 38.23 0.48
CA GLY A 84 9.15 37.34 0.66
C GLY A 84 9.03 36.31 -0.46
N GLN A 85 9.35 36.68 -1.71
CA GLN A 85 9.39 35.75 -2.84
C GLN A 85 10.51 34.72 -2.71
N MET A 86 11.70 35.10 -2.22
CA MET A 86 12.78 34.15 -1.93
C MET A 86 12.36 33.13 -0.86
N VAL A 87 11.71 33.61 0.21
CA VAL A 87 11.16 32.74 1.26
C VAL A 87 10.07 31.83 0.68
N ALA A 88 9.18 32.34 -0.17
CA ALA A 88 8.14 31.55 -0.82
C ALA A 88 8.68 30.44 -1.71
N LEU A 89 9.72 30.73 -2.51
CA LEU A 89 10.37 29.70 -3.31
C LEU A 89 10.98 28.61 -2.42
N SER A 90 11.66 29.01 -1.33
CA SER A 90 12.25 28.06 -0.39
C SER A 90 11.20 27.20 0.34
N SER A 91 10.05 27.78 0.70
CA SER A 91 8.98 27.08 1.41
C SER A 91 8.27 26.07 0.51
N ILE A 92 8.01 26.41 -0.75
CA ILE A 92 7.42 25.51 -1.75
C ILE A 92 8.36 24.33 -2.02
N LEU A 93 9.64 24.60 -2.28
CA LEU A 93 10.65 23.54 -2.49
C LEU A 93 10.74 22.62 -1.27
N SER A 94 10.79 23.19 -0.07
CA SER A 94 10.81 22.41 1.18
C SER A 94 9.54 21.58 1.35
N GLY A 95 8.36 22.12 1.00
CA GLY A 95 7.08 21.41 1.10
C GLY A 95 7.03 20.17 0.20
N ILE A 96 7.52 20.30 -1.03
CA ILE A 96 7.61 19.17 -1.99
C ILE A 96 8.53 18.08 -1.45
N LEU A 97 9.71 18.45 -0.92
CA LEU A 97 10.65 17.50 -0.33
C LEU A 97 10.06 16.78 0.90
N ILE A 98 9.38 17.52 1.77
CA ILE A 98 8.72 16.99 2.96
C ILE A 98 7.58 16.05 2.59
N MET A 99 6.78 16.37 1.57
CA MET A 99 5.70 15.48 1.08
C MET A 99 6.25 14.24 0.37
N SER A 100 7.38 14.37 -0.34
CA SER A 100 8.00 13.27 -1.08
C SER A 100 8.47 12.16 -0.15
N PHE A 101 9.05 12.48 1.01
CA PHE A 101 9.64 11.47 1.91
C PHE A 101 8.61 10.46 2.46
N PRO A 102 7.48 10.87 3.06
CA PRO A 102 6.46 9.93 3.52
C PRO A 102 5.72 9.25 2.37
N ALA A 103 5.53 9.93 1.22
CA ALA A 103 4.96 9.29 0.04
C ALA A 103 5.82 8.09 -0.42
N THR A 104 7.15 8.25 -0.46
CA THR A 104 8.09 7.17 -0.75
C THR A 104 8.06 6.08 0.33
N SER A 105 7.98 6.45 1.62
CA SER A 105 7.86 5.48 2.73
C SER A 105 6.59 4.64 2.61
N ILE A 106 5.43 5.28 2.38
CA ILE A 106 4.13 4.62 2.20
C ILE A 106 4.19 3.68 0.99
N PHE A 107 4.76 4.16 -0.13
CA PHE A 107 4.94 3.34 -1.32
C PHE A 107 5.79 2.10 -1.04
N HIS A 108 6.88 2.24 -0.29
CA HIS A 108 7.74 1.11 0.08
C HIS A 108 7.00 0.10 0.98
N THR A 109 6.27 0.57 1.99
CA THR A 109 5.42 -0.27 2.87
C THR A 109 4.35 -1.02 2.08
N PHE A 110 3.71 -0.34 1.13
CA PHE A 110 2.71 -0.94 0.24
C PHE A 110 3.35 -1.98 -0.68
N SER A 111 4.45 -1.64 -1.35
CA SER A 111 5.17 -2.53 -2.26
C SER A 111 5.64 -3.80 -1.54
N HIS A 112 6.18 -3.66 -0.32
CA HIS A 112 6.55 -4.78 0.53
C HIS A 112 5.35 -5.68 0.83
N SER A 113 4.27 -5.10 1.36
CA SER A 113 3.04 -5.84 1.71
C SER A 113 2.40 -6.51 0.50
N TYR A 114 2.41 -5.85 -0.66
CA TYR A 114 1.91 -6.38 -1.92
C TYR A 114 2.76 -7.57 -2.41
N SER A 115 4.09 -7.47 -2.29
CA SER A 115 5.00 -8.55 -2.66
C SER A 115 4.83 -9.79 -1.79
N GLU A 116 4.54 -9.62 -0.49
CA GLU A 116 4.26 -10.72 0.43
C GLU A 116 2.96 -11.43 0.08
N LEU A 117 1.88 -10.67 -0.13
CA LEU A 117 0.59 -11.22 -0.55
C LEU A 117 0.70 -11.99 -1.87
N ARG A 118 1.47 -11.47 -2.84
CA ARG A 118 1.69 -12.15 -4.13
C ARG A 118 2.43 -13.48 -3.93
N LYS A 119 3.47 -13.51 -3.10
CA LYS A 119 4.21 -14.74 -2.76
C LYS A 119 3.33 -15.76 -2.04
N GLU A 120 2.48 -15.33 -1.12
CA GLU A 120 1.52 -16.24 -0.46
C GLU A 120 0.53 -16.84 -1.45
N HIS A 121 0.00 -16.04 -2.37
CA HIS A 121 -0.93 -16.52 -3.39
C HIS A 121 -0.27 -17.53 -4.34
N GLU A 122 0.97 -17.26 -4.77
CA GLU A 122 1.77 -18.18 -5.58
C GLU A 122 2.06 -19.50 -4.83
N ARG A 123 2.37 -19.44 -3.52
CA ARG A 123 2.57 -20.63 -2.68
C ARG A 123 1.29 -21.44 -2.52
N LEU A 124 0.16 -20.79 -2.30
CA LEU A 124 -1.15 -21.43 -2.19
C LEU A 124 -1.54 -22.12 -3.50
N GLN A 125 -1.37 -21.46 -4.64
CA GLN A 125 -1.61 -22.07 -5.96
C GLN A 125 -0.67 -23.26 -6.22
N SER A 126 0.61 -23.14 -5.87
CA SER A 126 1.58 -24.23 -6.01
C SER A 126 1.18 -25.45 -5.18
N ARG A 127 0.69 -25.23 -3.95
CA ARG A 127 0.17 -26.31 -3.09
C ARG A 127 -1.09 -26.94 -3.68
N LEU A 128 -2.03 -26.13 -4.19
CA LEU A 128 -3.25 -26.60 -4.84
C LEU A 128 -2.93 -27.48 -6.07
N ASN A 129 -1.99 -27.05 -6.92
CA ASN A 129 -1.56 -27.82 -8.08
C ASN A 129 -0.90 -29.15 -7.69
N ARG A 130 -0.09 -29.18 -6.62
CA ARG A 130 0.51 -30.43 -6.11
C ARG A 130 -0.55 -31.41 -5.61
N VAL A 131 -1.56 -30.93 -4.87
CA VAL A 131 -2.66 -31.78 -4.39
C VAL A 131 -3.51 -32.27 -5.55
N LYS A 132 -3.82 -31.41 -6.53
CA LYS A 132 -4.55 -31.80 -7.74
C LYS A 132 -3.82 -32.90 -8.53
N ASN A 133 -2.51 -32.77 -8.71
CA ASN A 133 -1.71 -33.77 -9.41
C ASN A 133 -1.63 -35.10 -8.63
N ALA A 134 -1.48 -35.06 -7.30
CA ALA A 134 -1.45 -36.26 -6.46
C ALA A 134 -2.79 -37.03 -6.49
N ASN A 135 -3.92 -36.33 -6.49
CA ASN A 135 -5.23 -36.97 -6.66
C ASN A 135 -5.37 -37.60 -8.06
N HIS A 136 -4.88 -36.94 -9.12
CA HIS A 136 -4.97 -37.51 -10.47
C HIS A 136 -4.13 -38.78 -10.62
N SER A 137 -2.94 -38.86 -9.99
CA SER A 137 -2.14 -40.08 -9.98
C SER A 137 -2.78 -41.20 -9.15
N GLY A 138 -3.33 -40.89 -7.96
CA GLY A 138 -3.99 -41.90 -7.11
C GLY A 138 -5.24 -42.51 -7.75
N GLU A 139 -6.00 -41.74 -8.52
CA GLU A 139 -7.18 -42.25 -9.25
C GLU A 139 -6.77 -43.11 -10.47
N SER A 140 -5.62 -42.82 -11.09
CA SER A 140 -5.07 -43.59 -12.21
C SER A 140 -4.51 -44.94 -11.77
N ASP A 141 -3.83 -44.97 -10.62
CA ASP A 141 -3.26 -46.20 -10.05
C ASP A 141 -4.38 -47.13 -9.55
N THR A 142 -5.44 -46.58 -8.95
CA THR A 142 -6.60 -47.38 -8.52
C THR A 142 -7.35 -47.99 -9.72
N PHE A 143 -7.48 -47.26 -10.84
CA PHE A 143 -8.11 -47.79 -12.06
C PHE A 143 -7.27 -48.92 -12.69
N ASN A 144 -5.94 -48.76 -12.76
CA ASN A 144 -5.03 -49.81 -13.23
C ASN A 144 -5.01 -51.04 -12.31
N GLU A 145 -5.06 -50.84 -10.99
CA GLU A 145 -5.07 -51.95 -10.02
C GLU A 145 -6.39 -52.73 -10.12
N THR A 146 -7.51 -52.04 -10.27
CA THR A 146 -8.84 -52.67 -10.46
C THR A 146 -8.91 -53.44 -11.79
N ASP A 147 -8.41 -52.88 -12.90
CA ASP A 147 -8.32 -53.59 -14.18
C ASP A 147 -7.35 -54.79 -14.12
N SER A 148 -6.23 -54.67 -13.39
CA SER A 148 -5.28 -55.78 -13.21
C SER A 148 -5.85 -56.92 -12.37
N LEU A 149 -6.61 -56.62 -11.31
CA LEU A 149 -7.29 -57.62 -10.49
C LEU A 149 -8.43 -58.32 -11.25
N ILE A 150 -9.14 -57.59 -12.12
CA ILE A 150 -10.15 -58.18 -13.02
C ILE A 150 -9.49 -59.07 -14.09
N LEU A 151 -8.29 -58.73 -14.56
CA LEU A 151 -7.50 -59.55 -15.49
C LEU A 151 -6.87 -60.79 -14.82
N GLU A 152 -6.48 -60.70 -13.55
CA GLU A 152 -5.90 -61.81 -12.79
C GLU A 152 -6.96 -62.85 -12.39
N ASP A 153 -8.20 -62.43 -12.08
CA ASP A 153 -9.33 -63.34 -11.81
C ASP A 153 -9.79 -64.11 -13.08
N GLN A 154 -9.61 -63.52 -14.27
CA GLN A 154 -9.85 -64.23 -15.55
C GLN A 154 -8.72 -65.20 -15.93
N ALA A 155 -7.52 -65.07 -15.36
CA ALA A 155 -6.34 -65.83 -15.76
C ALA A 155 -6.15 -67.17 -15.00
N SER A 156 -7.00 -67.51 -14.03
CA SER A 156 -6.85 -68.78 -13.31
C SER A 156 -8.14 -69.52 -12.97
N PRO A 157 -8.81 -70.11 -13.97
CA PRO A 157 -9.46 -71.40 -13.81
C PRO A 157 -8.53 -72.50 -14.34
N ILE A 158 -8.36 -73.58 -13.57
CA ILE A 158 -7.74 -74.86 -13.99
C ILE A 158 -6.21 -74.95 -13.82
N LYS A 159 -5.76 -75.19 -12.59
CA LYS A 159 -4.54 -76.00 -12.38
C LYS A 159 -4.43 -76.70 -11.02
N TYR A 160 -5.46 -77.47 -10.64
CA TYR A 160 -5.31 -78.50 -9.59
C TYR A 160 -6.13 -79.75 -9.92
N ILE A 161 -5.79 -80.42 -11.02
CA ILE A 161 -6.10 -81.83 -11.25
C ILE A 161 -4.80 -82.46 -11.80
N TYR A 162 -4.45 -83.65 -11.30
CA TYR A 162 -3.28 -84.49 -11.62
C TYR A 162 -1.99 -84.24 -10.84
N THR A 163 -1.94 -84.79 -9.62
CA THR A 163 -0.85 -85.69 -9.20
C THR A 163 -1.40 -86.65 -8.15
N GLY A 164 -1.95 -87.77 -8.62
CA GLY A 164 -2.07 -88.99 -7.84
C GLY A 164 -1.16 -90.03 -8.48
N ASN A 165 -0.14 -90.47 -7.73
CA ASN A 165 0.21 -91.86 -7.53
C ASN A 165 1.24 -91.97 -6.39
#